data_AF-A0A167C8T3-F1
#
_entry.id   AF-A0A167C8T3-F1
#
_cell.length_a   1.000
_cell.length_b   1.000
_cell.length_c   1.000
_cell.angle_alpha   90.00
_cell.angle_beta   90.00
_cell.angle_gamma   90.00
#
_symmetry.space_group_name_H-M   'P 1'
#
loop_
_entity.id
_entity.type
_entity.pdbx_description
1 polymer ?
#
loop_
_entity_poly.entity_id
_entity_poly.type
_entity_poly.pdbx_seq_one_letter_code
_entity_poly.pdbx_strand_id
1 'polypeptide(L)'
;MLKATKNLFSSAAAATSKSFVAGAGGAVPAKNLAGGVTLNSRDEIESMLSQPTWCVSELFERVENDSATERPTYETLSKLLKQAGLNSVEKDSPRANKLLQELDTQLTFVSHISEVDTKGIEPLVRISGEPIKARMEDLFAISEETAPETVEPNNWQPVALSAERSGNFYVLHEGLAKEA
;
A
#
# COMPACT_ATOMS: atom_id res chain seq x y z
N MET A 1 -51.91 -20.15 -8.89
CA MET A 1 -52.72 -19.48 -7.86
C MET A 1 -51.81 -19.07 -6.71
N LEU A 2 -51.88 -17.79 -6.29
CA LEU A 2 -51.78 -17.23 -4.93
C LEU A 2 -50.77 -17.86 -3.94
N LYS A 3 -49.96 -17.15 -3.15
CA LYS A 3 -49.90 -15.74 -2.73
C LYS A 3 -48.58 -15.55 -1.95
N ALA A 4 -48.12 -14.30 -1.91
CA ALA A 4 -47.06 -13.77 -1.06
C ALA A 4 -47.33 -13.88 0.46
N THR A 5 -46.29 -13.79 1.29
CA THR A 5 -46.19 -13.01 2.55
C THR A 5 -44.71 -13.02 3.00
N LYS A 6 -44.00 -11.89 3.04
CA LYS A 6 -43.91 -10.90 4.13
C LYS A 6 -43.54 -11.51 5.48
N ASN A 7 -42.40 -11.08 6.04
CA ASN A 7 -42.21 -10.71 7.45
C ASN A 7 -40.82 -10.07 7.61
N LEU A 8 -40.74 -8.78 7.95
CA LEU A 8 -40.85 -8.19 9.29
C LEU A 8 -39.50 -8.19 10.00
N PHE A 9 -38.75 -7.11 9.83
CA PHE A 9 -38.01 -6.53 10.94
C PHE A 9 -38.36 -5.04 11.01
N SER A 10 -39.27 -4.76 11.93
CA SER A 10 -39.50 -3.43 12.48
C SER A 10 -38.62 -3.30 13.71
N SER A 11 -37.84 -2.22 13.80
CA SER A 11 -37.48 -1.66 15.10
C SER A 11 -37.27 -0.17 14.96
N ALA A 12 -38.20 0.57 15.57
CA ALA A 12 -38.15 2.00 15.76
C ALA A 12 -37.04 2.38 16.76
N ALA A 13 -36.32 3.47 16.48
CA ALA A 13 -35.62 4.24 17.49
C ALA A 13 -35.78 5.73 17.15
N ALA A 14 -36.69 6.37 17.89
CA ALA A 14 -36.89 7.80 17.89
C ALA A 14 -35.69 8.49 18.57
N ALA A 15 -35.18 9.56 17.97
CA ALA A 15 -34.35 10.55 18.66
C ALA A 15 -34.44 11.91 17.94
N THR A 16 -35.43 12.69 18.37
CA THR A 16 -35.35 14.12 18.71
C THR A 16 -34.62 15.07 17.77
N SER A 17 -35.43 15.81 17.00
CA SER A 17 -35.10 17.12 16.44
C SER A 17 -34.50 18.05 17.50
N LYS A 18 -33.26 18.50 17.26
CA LYS A 18 -32.77 19.77 17.79
C LYS A 18 -32.56 20.71 16.61
N SER A 19 -33.50 21.63 16.47
CA SER A 19 -33.39 22.84 15.66
C SER A 19 -32.17 23.64 16.12
N PHE A 20 -31.14 23.73 15.27
CA PHE A 20 -30.10 24.73 15.43
C PHE A 20 -30.54 25.99 14.69
N VAL A 21 -30.70 27.05 15.48
CA VAL A 21 -31.16 28.37 15.08
C VAL A 21 -30.22 28.98 14.04
N ALA A 22 -30.82 29.51 12.98
CA ALA A 22 -30.17 30.29 11.95
C ALA A 22 -29.47 31.52 12.56
N GLY A 23 -28.13 31.52 12.49
CA GLY A 23 -27.32 32.72 12.61
C GLY A 23 -27.11 33.32 11.23
N ALA A 24 -27.81 34.41 10.95
CA ALA A 24 -27.60 35.23 9.77
C ALA A 24 -26.16 35.76 9.75
N GLY A 25 -25.41 35.45 8.69
CA GLY A 25 -24.05 35.96 8.54
C GLY A 25 -23.39 35.54 7.24
N GLY A 26 -23.55 36.36 6.21
CA GLY A 26 -22.64 36.42 5.06
C GLY A 26 -22.79 35.30 4.03
N ALA A 27 -23.56 35.56 2.98
CA ALA A 27 -23.39 34.88 1.70
C ALA A 27 -21.99 35.22 1.16
N VAL A 28 -21.02 34.34 1.40
CA VAL A 28 -19.74 34.36 0.69
C VAL A 28 -19.97 33.59 -0.60
N PRO A 29 -19.81 34.20 -1.79
CA PRO A 29 -19.95 33.48 -3.04
C PRO A 29 -18.83 32.44 -3.12
N ALA A 30 -19.20 31.16 -3.10
CA ALA A 30 -18.29 30.05 -3.33
C ALA A 30 -17.74 30.18 -4.76
N LYS A 31 -16.61 30.86 -4.88
CA LYS A 31 -15.83 30.91 -6.11
C LYS A 31 -15.36 29.49 -6.41
N ASN A 32 -15.77 29.03 -7.59
CA ASN A 32 -15.36 27.81 -8.29
C ASN A 32 -13.95 27.33 -7.89
N LEU A 33 -13.90 26.24 -7.11
CA LEU A 33 -12.73 25.39 -6.99
C LEU A 33 -12.96 24.19 -7.90
N ALA A 34 -12.33 24.25 -9.07
CA ALA A 34 -12.02 23.15 -9.99
C ALA A 34 -12.99 21.94 -9.99
N GLY A 35 -14.02 22.01 -10.85
CA GLY A 35 -14.55 20.84 -11.56
C GLY A 35 -15.75 20.10 -10.97
N GLY A 36 -16.28 20.49 -9.81
CA GLY A 36 -17.47 19.86 -9.23
C GLY A 36 -18.68 20.79 -9.19
N VAL A 37 -19.87 20.30 -9.56
CA VAL A 37 -21.15 20.98 -9.30
C VAL A 37 -21.45 20.85 -7.80
N THR A 38 -21.74 21.97 -7.13
CA THR A 38 -22.20 21.95 -5.74
C THR A 38 -23.63 21.44 -5.68
N LEU A 39 -23.83 20.25 -5.13
CA LEU A 39 -25.15 19.67 -4.92
C LEU A 39 -25.79 20.34 -3.70
N ASN A 40 -26.99 20.90 -3.88
CA ASN A 40 -27.64 21.74 -2.86
C ASN A 40 -28.77 21.01 -2.12
N SER A 41 -29.17 19.82 -2.58
CA SER A 41 -30.24 19.02 -1.99
C SER A 41 -29.86 17.53 -1.86
N ARG A 42 -30.45 16.87 -0.87
CA ARG A 42 -30.33 15.42 -0.67
C ARG A 42 -30.86 14.62 -1.87
N ASP A 43 -31.94 15.08 -2.49
CA ASP A 43 -32.53 14.42 -3.67
C ASP A 43 -31.59 14.47 -4.88
N GLU A 44 -30.78 15.53 -4.97
CA GLU A 44 -29.76 15.72 -6.01
C GLU A 44 -28.58 14.75 -5.83
N ILE A 45 -28.17 14.53 -4.57
CA ILE A 45 -27.16 13.55 -4.19
C ILE A 45 -27.65 12.13 -4.47
N GLU A 46 -28.88 11.78 -4.08
CA GLU A 46 -29.45 10.46 -4.32
C GLU A 46 -29.61 10.17 -5.82
N SER A 47 -30.01 11.16 -6.62
CA SER A 47 -30.07 11.02 -8.08
C SER A 47 -28.68 10.80 -8.69
N MET A 48 -27.64 11.49 -8.22
CA MET A 48 -26.28 11.33 -8.74
C MET A 48 -25.68 9.97 -8.35
N LEU A 49 -25.87 9.53 -7.11
CA LEU A 49 -25.39 8.23 -6.63
C LEU A 49 -26.16 7.04 -7.24
N SER A 50 -27.38 7.26 -7.72
CA SER A 50 -28.17 6.24 -8.41
C SER A 50 -27.66 5.87 -9.80
N GLN A 51 -26.75 6.67 -10.36
CA GLN A 51 -26.07 6.40 -11.63
C GLN A 51 -24.60 6.05 -11.37
N PRO A 52 -24.28 4.84 -10.87
CA PRO A 52 -22.90 4.44 -10.70
C PRO A 52 -22.24 4.40 -12.08
N THR A 53 -21.28 5.29 -12.31
CA THR A 53 -20.62 5.39 -13.62
C THR A 53 -19.61 4.26 -13.80
N TRP A 54 -19.00 3.78 -12.71
CA TRP A 54 -18.16 2.58 -12.66
C TRP A 54 -18.13 2.00 -11.24
N CYS A 55 -18.20 0.68 -11.11
CA CYS A 55 -17.86 0.00 -9.86
C CYS A 55 -16.38 -0.40 -9.89
N VAL A 56 -15.67 -0.20 -8.78
CA VAL A 56 -14.25 -0.58 -8.66
C VAL A 56 -14.05 -2.09 -8.88
N SER A 57 -15.04 -2.91 -8.56
CA SER A 57 -15.04 -4.36 -8.84
C SER A 57 -15.02 -4.67 -10.35
N GLU A 58 -15.71 -3.89 -11.18
CA GLU A 58 -15.73 -4.09 -12.64
C GLU A 58 -14.36 -3.82 -13.28
N LEU A 59 -13.57 -2.92 -12.67
CA LEU A 59 -12.20 -2.65 -13.08
C LEU A 59 -11.29 -3.87 -12.84
N PHE A 60 -11.55 -4.65 -11.77
CA PHE A 60 -10.80 -5.88 -11.46
C PHE A 60 -11.31 -7.12 -12.21
N GLU A 61 -12.60 -7.19 -12.59
CA GLU A 61 -13.16 -8.33 -13.33
C GLU A 61 -12.70 -8.40 -14.80
N ARG A 62 -12.38 -7.25 -15.41
CA ARG A 62 -11.77 -7.21 -16.76
C ARG A 62 -10.41 -7.92 -16.80
N VAL A 63 -9.76 -8.03 -15.64
CA VAL A 63 -8.38 -8.48 -15.46
C VAL A 63 -8.23 -10.01 -15.56
N GLU A 64 -9.25 -10.79 -15.17
CA GLU A 64 -9.17 -12.27 -15.29
C GLU A 64 -9.21 -12.76 -16.75
N ASN A 65 -9.71 -11.92 -17.66
CA ASN A 65 -9.91 -12.28 -19.08
C ASN A 65 -8.74 -11.89 -19.99
N ASP A 66 -7.89 -10.95 -19.58
CA ASP A 66 -6.73 -10.51 -20.36
C ASP A 66 -5.50 -11.35 -19.99
N SER A 67 -5.30 -12.43 -20.76
CA SER A 67 -4.30 -13.48 -20.53
C SER A 67 -2.84 -13.06 -20.84
N ALA A 68 -2.53 -11.76 -20.81
CA ALA A 68 -1.25 -11.23 -21.28
C ALA A 68 -0.09 -11.37 -20.27
N THR A 69 -0.38 -11.62 -18.99
CA THR A 69 0.68 -11.82 -17.97
C THR A 69 1.14 -13.28 -17.98
N GLU A 70 2.42 -13.50 -18.28
CA GLU A 70 3.03 -14.83 -18.19
C GLU A 70 2.92 -15.36 -16.75
N ARG A 71 2.21 -16.48 -16.58
CA ARG A 71 2.01 -17.08 -15.25
C ARG A 71 3.36 -17.44 -14.63
N PRO A 72 3.58 -17.12 -13.35
CA PRO A 72 4.84 -17.40 -12.68
C PRO A 72 5.10 -18.91 -12.65
N THR A 73 6.30 -19.32 -13.07
CA THR A 73 6.74 -20.71 -12.98
C THR A 73 7.38 -20.99 -11.61
N TYR A 74 7.45 -22.28 -11.24
CA TYR A 74 8.15 -22.70 -10.04
C TYR A 74 9.64 -22.30 -10.04
N GLU A 75 10.28 -22.28 -11.21
CA GLU A 75 11.68 -21.86 -11.34
C GLU A 75 11.85 -20.38 -10.96
N THR A 76 10.93 -19.52 -11.42
CA THR A 76 10.88 -18.10 -11.05
C THR A 76 10.66 -17.95 -9.54
N LEU A 77 9.72 -18.69 -8.96
CA LEU A 77 9.49 -18.68 -7.51
C LEU A 77 10.75 -19.09 -6.72
N SER A 78 11.44 -20.15 -7.13
CA SER A 78 12.68 -20.60 -6.47
C SER A 78 13.78 -19.54 -6.53
N LYS A 79 13.94 -18.87 -7.68
CA LYS A 79 14.89 -17.76 -7.83
C LYS A 79 14.55 -16.59 -6.89
N LEU A 80 13.28 -16.21 -6.83
CA LEU A 80 12.82 -15.14 -5.94
C LEU A 80 13.04 -15.46 -4.46
N LEU A 81 12.74 -16.70 -4.04
CA LEU A 81 12.97 -17.13 -2.66
C LEU A 81 14.46 -17.04 -2.29
N LYS A 82 15.35 -17.47 -3.19
CA LYS A 82 16.81 -17.35 -2.99
C LYS A 82 17.26 -15.89 -2.90
N GLN A 83 16.74 -15.01 -3.76
CA GLN A 83 17.06 -13.58 -3.74
C GLN A 83 16.56 -12.88 -2.47
N ALA A 84 15.41 -13.30 -1.96
CA ALA A 84 14.84 -12.80 -0.71
C ALA A 84 15.52 -13.37 0.55
N GLY A 85 16.51 -14.27 0.39
CA GLY A 85 17.14 -14.96 1.53
C GLY A 85 16.19 -15.90 2.28
N LEU A 86 15.13 -16.35 1.62
CA LEU A 86 14.13 -17.25 2.19
C LEU A 86 14.46 -18.72 1.87
N ASN A 87 13.97 -19.62 2.72
CA ASN A 87 14.13 -21.06 2.51
C ASN A 87 13.46 -21.50 1.21
N SER A 88 14.13 -22.39 0.48
CA SER A 88 13.55 -23.03 -0.70
C SER A 88 12.36 -23.90 -0.29
N VAL A 89 11.35 -23.96 -1.16
CA VAL A 89 10.15 -24.75 -0.99
C VAL A 89 10.18 -25.89 -2.00
N GLU A 90 9.73 -27.09 -1.62
CA GLU A 90 9.67 -28.23 -2.53
C GLU A 90 8.66 -28.02 -3.67
N LYS A 91 9.00 -28.55 -4.84
CA LYS A 91 8.14 -28.54 -6.02
C LYS A 91 6.83 -29.28 -5.72
N ASP A 92 5.71 -28.72 -6.18
CA ASP A 92 4.36 -29.27 -6.04
C ASP A 92 3.85 -29.39 -4.59
N SER A 93 4.58 -28.85 -3.60
CA SER A 93 4.09 -28.78 -2.23
C SER A 93 2.87 -27.85 -2.13
N PRO A 94 1.94 -28.08 -1.17
CA PRO A 94 0.79 -27.19 -0.95
C PRO A 94 1.20 -25.72 -0.74
N ARG A 95 2.36 -25.52 -0.10
CA ARG A 95 2.94 -24.19 0.11
C ARG A 95 3.41 -23.56 -1.20
N ALA A 96 4.07 -24.30 -2.09
CA ALA A 96 4.50 -23.79 -3.39
C ALA A 96 3.29 -23.35 -4.23
N ASN A 97 2.24 -24.15 -4.28
CA ASN A 97 1.03 -23.82 -5.03
C ASN A 97 0.35 -22.55 -4.51
N LYS A 98 0.26 -22.39 -3.18
CA LYS A 98 -0.29 -21.17 -2.57
C LYS A 98 0.56 -19.94 -2.91
N LEU A 99 1.89 -20.07 -2.86
CA LEU A 99 2.79 -18.96 -3.19
C LEU A 99 2.71 -18.57 -4.67
N LEU A 100 2.58 -19.55 -5.57
CA LEU A 100 2.41 -19.29 -7.01
C LEU A 100 1.09 -18.58 -7.29
N GLN A 101 -0.02 -19.01 -6.68
CA GLN A 101 -1.32 -18.35 -6.82
C GLN A 101 -1.29 -16.90 -6.33
N GLU A 102 -0.67 -16.68 -5.17
CA GLU A 102 -0.53 -15.34 -4.61
C GLU A 102 0.33 -14.44 -5.52
N LEU A 103 1.45 -14.96 -6.01
CA LEU A 103 2.33 -14.24 -6.93
C LEU A 103 1.63 -13.90 -8.25
N ASP A 104 0.83 -14.82 -8.79
CA ASP A 104 0.05 -14.61 -10.01
C ASP A 104 -0.96 -13.46 -9.83
N THR A 105 -1.67 -13.45 -8.69
CA THR A 105 -2.63 -12.39 -8.34
C THR A 105 -1.94 -11.02 -8.21
N GLN A 106 -0.78 -10.99 -7.57
CA GLN A 106 -0.01 -9.76 -7.38
C GLN A 106 0.54 -9.21 -8.70
N LEU A 107 1.10 -10.07 -9.57
CA LEU A 107 1.61 -9.66 -10.87
C LEU A 107 0.49 -9.14 -11.77
N THR A 108 -0.65 -9.81 -11.75
CA THR A 108 -1.84 -9.41 -12.48
C THR A 108 -2.30 -7.99 -12.09
N PHE A 109 -2.29 -7.68 -10.80
CA PHE A 109 -2.57 -6.33 -10.31
C PHE A 109 -1.55 -5.28 -10.79
N VAL A 110 -0.26 -5.61 -10.76
CA VAL A 110 0.81 -4.69 -11.21
C VAL A 110 0.74 -4.43 -12.72
N SER A 111 0.47 -5.47 -13.52
CA SER A 111 0.28 -5.34 -14.97
C SER A 111 -0.80 -4.31 -15.30
N HIS A 112 -1.91 -4.33 -14.57
CA HIS A 112 -3.00 -3.37 -14.77
C HIS A 112 -2.60 -1.91 -14.45
N ILE A 113 -1.77 -1.69 -13.42
CA ILE A 113 -1.22 -0.35 -13.15
C ILE A 113 -0.31 0.10 -14.30
N SER A 114 0.44 -0.81 -14.90
CA SER A 114 1.38 -0.51 -15.98
C SER A 114 0.72 -0.14 -17.31
N GLU A 115 -0.56 -0.49 -17.51
CA GLU A 115 -1.33 -0.14 -18.71
C GLU A 115 -1.74 1.33 -18.76
N VAL A 116 -1.64 2.05 -17.64
CA VAL A 116 -1.98 3.47 -17.55
C VAL A 116 -1.00 4.29 -18.39
N ASP A 117 -1.53 5.17 -19.25
CA ASP A 117 -0.69 6.07 -20.05
C ASP A 117 0.08 7.04 -19.15
N THR A 118 1.39 6.84 -19.08
CA THR A 118 2.32 7.66 -18.28
C THR A 118 3.16 8.61 -19.15
N LYS A 119 2.79 8.82 -20.41
CA LYS A 119 3.50 9.74 -21.31
C LYS A 119 3.60 11.15 -20.74
N GLY A 120 4.83 11.66 -20.65
CA GLY A 120 5.11 13.03 -20.21
C GLY A 120 5.19 13.21 -18.70
N ILE A 121 5.20 12.13 -17.91
CA ILE A 121 5.31 12.17 -16.45
C ILE A 121 6.71 11.66 -16.03
N GLU A 122 7.38 12.38 -15.13
CA GLU A 122 8.63 11.93 -14.50
C GLU A 122 8.31 11.05 -13.27
N PRO A 123 8.96 9.88 -13.09
CA PRO A 123 8.75 9.04 -11.92
C PRO A 123 9.11 9.75 -10.61
N LEU A 124 8.19 9.76 -9.66
CA LEU A 124 8.42 10.33 -8.33
C LEU A 124 9.34 9.43 -7.51
N VAL A 125 10.59 9.86 -7.29
CA VAL A 125 11.58 9.09 -6.50
C VAL A 125 11.40 9.30 -4.98
N ARG A 126 10.93 10.48 -4.56
CA ARG A 126 10.77 10.85 -3.14
C ARG A 126 9.62 11.83 -2.98
N ILE A 127 8.85 11.70 -1.90
CA ILE A 127 7.70 12.58 -1.57
C ILE A 127 8.14 13.98 -1.08
N SER A 128 9.44 14.20 -0.87
CA SER A 128 10.00 15.48 -0.43
C SER A 128 10.19 16.41 -1.63
N GLY A 129 9.55 17.58 -1.60
CA GLY A 129 9.52 18.54 -2.71
C GLY A 129 10.84 19.26 -3.00
N GLU A 130 11.82 19.19 -2.09
CA GLU A 130 13.14 19.77 -2.33
C GLU A 130 14.20 18.70 -2.54
N PRO A 131 14.98 18.76 -3.64
CA PRO A 131 16.18 17.95 -3.78
C PRO A 131 17.20 18.47 -2.76
N ILE A 132 17.24 17.86 -1.58
CA ILE A 132 18.33 18.05 -0.63
C ILE A 132 19.57 17.45 -1.30
N LYS A 133 20.32 18.30 -2.02
CA LYS A 133 21.67 18.00 -2.48
C LYS A 133 22.55 18.02 -1.25
N ALA A 134 22.48 16.95 -0.44
CA ALA A 134 23.43 16.75 0.64
C ALA A 134 24.79 16.57 -0.02
N ARG A 135 25.64 17.60 0.07
CA ARG A 135 27.02 17.46 -0.37
C ARG A 135 27.79 16.76 0.74
N MET A 136 28.88 16.10 0.36
CA MET A 136 29.68 15.37 1.34
C MET A 136 30.26 16.31 2.40
N GLU A 137 30.53 17.57 2.04
CA GLU A 137 30.96 18.62 2.96
C GLU A 137 29.89 18.98 4.00
N ASP A 138 28.61 18.99 3.61
CA ASP A 138 27.49 19.26 4.53
C ASP A 138 27.35 18.13 5.56
N LEU A 139 27.65 16.88 5.17
CA LEU A 139 27.61 15.72 6.06
C LEU A 139 28.74 15.73 7.10
N PHE A 140 29.93 16.21 6.73
CA PHE A 140 31.04 16.36 7.68
C PHE A 140 30.76 17.48 8.69
N ALA A 141 30.18 18.60 8.26
CA ALA A 141 29.81 19.70 9.16
C ALA A 141 28.80 19.28 10.24
N ILE A 142 27.81 18.44 9.89
CA ILE A 142 26.82 17.92 10.84
C ILE A 142 27.48 17.04 11.93
N SER A 143 28.53 16.29 11.57
CA SER A 143 29.25 15.43 12.53
C SER A 143 30.02 16.21 13.59
N GLU A 144 30.35 17.47 13.32
CA GLU A 144 31.09 18.35 14.23
C GLU A 144 30.14 19.17 15.13
N GLU A 145 28.95 19.53 14.63
CA GLU A 145 28.01 20.42 15.32
C GLU A 145 26.92 19.70 16.14
N THR A 146 26.56 18.46 15.80
CA THR A 146 25.42 17.74 16.43
C THR A 146 25.81 16.55 17.30
N ALA A 147 27.08 16.41 17.68
CA ALA A 147 27.46 15.40 18.67
C ALA A 147 26.69 15.68 19.98
N PRO A 148 25.74 14.82 20.39
CA PRO A 148 25.11 14.97 21.70
C PRO A 148 26.21 14.86 22.76
N GLU A 149 26.31 15.85 23.66
CA GLU A 149 27.28 15.88 24.77
C GLU A 149 27.25 14.63 25.69
N THR A 150 26.29 13.72 25.50
CA THR A 150 26.05 12.55 26.37
C THR A 150 26.23 11.18 25.70
N VAL A 151 26.67 11.09 24.44
CA VAL A 151 27.05 9.79 23.86
C VAL A 151 28.56 9.69 23.86
N GLU A 152 29.11 9.19 24.96
CA GLU A 152 30.49 8.71 25.03
C GLU A 152 30.77 7.85 23.78
N PRO A 153 31.70 8.26 22.89
CA PRO A 153 31.92 7.63 21.57
C PRO A 153 32.33 6.15 21.66
N ASN A 154 32.62 5.66 22.88
CA ASN A 154 33.09 4.32 23.18
C ASN A 154 32.07 3.42 23.90
N ASN A 155 30.83 3.88 24.17
CA ASN A 155 29.88 3.05 24.94
C ASN A 155 28.98 2.15 24.08
N TRP A 156 28.92 2.36 22.76
CA TRP A 156 28.19 1.43 21.89
C TRP A 156 29.05 0.19 21.60
N GLN A 157 28.66 -0.94 22.17
CA GLN A 157 29.24 -2.23 21.82
C GLN A 157 28.45 -2.84 20.66
N PRO A 158 28.98 -2.89 19.42
CA PRO A 158 28.22 -3.35 18.25
C PRO A 158 27.74 -4.79 18.36
N VAL A 159 28.48 -5.62 19.10
CA VAL A 159 28.20 -7.05 19.26
C VAL A 159 27.30 -7.33 20.49
N ALA A 160 26.91 -6.32 21.26
CA ALA A 160 26.09 -6.54 22.46
C ALA A 160 24.68 -7.07 22.13
N LEU A 161 24.15 -6.75 20.95
CA LEU A 161 22.81 -7.15 20.51
C LEU A 161 22.78 -8.45 19.70
N SER A 162 23.94 -9.05 19.38
CA SER A 162 23.97 -10.27 18.57
C SER A 162 23.55 -11.49 19.40
N ALA A 163 22.73 -12.37 18.81
CA ALA A 163 22.34 -13.64 19.42
C ALA A 163 23.55 -14.57 19.63
N GLU A 164 24.49 -14.58 18.70
CA GLU A 164 25.73 -15.36 18.76
C GLU A 164 26.95 -14.48 18.48
N ARG A 165 28.01 -14.67 19.26
CA ARG A 165 29.26 -13.90 19.14
C ARG A 165 30.48 -14.72 19.54
N SER A 166 31.61 -14.39 18.92
CA SER A 166 32.93 -14.89 19.30
C SER A 166 33.82 -13.67 19.55
N GLY A 167 34.04 -13.35 20.82
CA GLY A 167 34.72 -12.11 21.22
C GLY A 167 34.00 -10.86 20.70
N ASN A 168 34.67 -10.11 19.82
CA ASN A 168 34.19 -8.88 19.18
C ASN A 168 33.72 -9.11 17.72
N PHE A 169 33.44 -10.34 17.35
CA PHE A 169 33.00 -10.69 15.99
C PHE A 169 31.61 -11.33 16.00
N TYR A 170 30.83 -11.02 14.96
CA TYR A 170 29.59 -11.73 14.66
C TYR A 170 29.91 -13.14 14.18
N VAL A 171 29.15 -14.12 14.67
CA VAL A 171 29.28 -15.52 14.25
C VAL A 171 28.24 -15.81 13.17
N LEU A 172 28.69 -16.34 12.04
CA LEU A 172 27.83 -16.85 10.98
C LEU A 172 28.18 -18.33 10.78
N HIS A 173 27.17 -19.20 10.91
CA HIS A 173 27.34 -20.61 10.57
C HIS A 173 27.39 -20.76 9.06
N GLU A 174 28.53 -21.19 8.54
CA GLU A 174 28.65 -21.51 7.12
C GLU A 174 27.82 -22.76 6.80
N GLY A 175 26.80 -22.61 5.97
CA GLY A 175 25.99 -23.70 5.43
C GLY A 175 26.44 -24.18 4.04
N LEU A 176 27.62 -23.75 3.56
CA LEU A 176 28.17 -24.14 2.26
C LEU A 176 28.73 -25.57 2.31
N ALA A 177 27.85 -26.57 2.43
CA ALA A 177 28.18 -27.89 1.94
C ALA A 177 28.28 -27.77 0.41
N LYS A 178 29.52 -27.77 -0.12
CA LYS A 178 29.75 -28.09 -1.53
C LYS A 178 29.14 -29.47 -1.78
N GLU A 179 28.07 -29.55 -2.54
CA GLU A 179 27.72 -30.80 -3.22
C GLU A 179 28.91 -31.15 -4.13
N ALA A 180 29.59 -32.24 -3.80
CA ALA A 180 30.68 -32.84 -4.57
C ALA A 180 30.15 -34.00 -5.40
#